data_AF-A0A0F9LLC5-F1
#
_entry.id   AF-A0A0F9LLC5-F1
#
_cell.length_a   1.000
_cell.length_b   1.000
_cell.length_c   1.000
_cell.angle_alpha   90.00
_cell.angle_beta   90.00
_cell.angle_gamma   90.00
#
_symmetry.space_group_name_H-M   'P 1'
#
loop_
_entity.id
_entity.type
_entity.pdbx_description
1 polymer ?
#
loop_
_entity_poly.entity_id
_entity_poly.type
_entity_poly.pdbx_seq_one_letter_code
_entity_poly.pdbx_strand_id
1 'polypeptide(L)' 'MYKVKNITSDPRTFREHKTGRAYFLRAGEEVIVSNLPVNKRPDVFEITDLEKKEEKEQSEKPKNFERRFKK' A
#
# COMPACT_ATOMS: atom_id res chain seq x y z
N MET A 1 6.80 10.71 -6.07
CA MET A 1 5.79 9.68 -5.67
C MET A 1 6.57 8.58 -4.99
N TYR A 2 5.94 7.77 -4.15
CA TYR A 2 6.63 6.71 -3.42
C TYR A 2 6.03 5.37 -3.81
N LYS A 3 6.87 4.45 -4.25
CA LYS A 3 6.50 3.05 -4.42
C LYS A 3 6.69 2.35 -3.09
N VAL A 4 5.66 1.67 -2.60
CA VAL A 4 5.69 0.94 -1.33
C VAL A 4 5.40 -0.52 -1.63
N LYS A 5 6.37 -1.39 -1.35
CA LYS A 5 6.25 -2.84 -1.54
C LYS A 5 6.30 -3.56 -0.21
N ASN A 6 5.39 -4.51 -0.01
CA ASN A 6 5.44 -5.40 1.16
C ASN A 6 6.47 -6.51 0.93
N ILE A 7 7.56 -6.48 1.68
CA ILE A 7 8.63 -7.48 1.59
C ILE A 7 8.39 -8.68 2.52
N THR A 8 7.35 -8.63 3.35
CA THR A 8 7.01 -9.73 4.27
C THR A 8 6.10 -10.75 3.60
N SER A 9 6.10 -11.99 4.13
CA SER A 9 5.22 -13.07 3.69
C SER A 9 3.78 -12.92 4.16
N ASP A 10 3.51 -11.98 5.07
CA ASP A 10 2.19 -11.71 5.62
C ASP A 10 1.54 -10.48 4.97
N PRO A 11 0.21 -10.41 4.91
CA PRO A 11 -0.47 -9.19 4.51
C PRO A 11 -0.26 -8.08 5.55
N ARG A 12 0.04 -6.87 5.07
CA ARG A 12 0.34 -5.71 5.91
C ARG A 12 -0.42 -4.49 5.45
N THR A 13 -0.77 -3.65 6.42
CA THR A 13 -1.41 -2.36 6.17
C THR A 13 -0.49 -1.23 6.55
N PHE A 14 -0.50 -0.16 5.76
CA PHE A 14 0.13 1.10 6.14
C PHE A 14 -0.82 2.26 5.88
N ARG A 15 -0.49 3.40 6.48
CA ARG A 15 -1.25 4.64 6.31
C ARG A 15 -0.36 5.66 5.59
N GLU A 16 -0.88 6.28 4.55
CA GLU A 16 -0.22 7.37 3.84
C GLU A 16 -0.23 8.64 4.69
N HIS A 17 0.91 9.32 4.78
CA HIS A 17 1.05 10.58 5.50
C HIS A 17 0.29 11.71 4.77
N LYS A 18 -0.13 12.75 5.50
CA LYS A 18 -0.99 13.87 5.05
C LYS A 18 -2.42 13.49 4.64
N THR A 19 -2.62 12.48 3.80
CA THR A 19 -3.96 12.04 3.35
C THR A 19 -4.65 11.17 4.39
N GLY A 20 -3.88 10.43 5.19
CA GLY A 20 -4.41 9.47 6.16
C GLY A 20 -5.10 8.27 5.52
N ARG A 21 -4.91 8.03 4.21
CA ARG A 21 -5.47 6.87 3.50
C ARG A 21 -4.78 5.59 3.95
N ALA A 22 -5.57 4.56 4.21
CA ALA A 22 -5.05 3.24 4.55
C ALA A 22 -4.93 2.38 3.30
N TYR A 23 -3.79 1.69 3.18
CA TYR A 23 -3.49 0.77 2.10
C TYR A 23 -3.27 -0.62 2.69
N PHE A 24 -3.82 -1.63 2.04
CA PHE A 24 -3.63 -3.03 2.38
C PHE A 24 -2.82 -3.68 1.26
N LEU A 25 -1.66 -4.24 1.59
CA LEU A 25 -0.77 -4.93 0.68
C LEU A 25 -0.65 -6.39 1.10
N ARG A 26 -0.88 -7.32 0.18
CA ARG A 26 -0.53 -8.72 0.37
C ARG A 26 0.99 -8.92 0.28
N ALA A 27 1.44 -10.13 0.57
CA ALA A 27 2.86 -10.48 0.47
C ALA A 27 3.39 -10.24 -0.94
N GLY A 28 4.49 -9.49 -1.06
CA GLY A 28 5.10 -9.15 -2.35
C GLY A 28 4.35 -8.11 -3.18
N GLU A 29 3.19 -7.63 -2.72
CA GLU A 29 2.39 -6.63 -3.43
C GLU A 29 2.99 -5.22 -3.27
N GLU A 30 2.78 -4.38 -4.28
CA GLU A 30 3.29 -3.02 -4.32
C GLU A 30 2.21 -2.01 -4.72
N VAL A 31 2.30 -0.80 -4.17
CA VAL A 31 1.40 0.31 -4.49
C VAL A 31 2.17 1.60 -4.61
N ILE A 32 1.72 2.48 -5.49
CA ILE A 32 2.25 3.83 -5.65
C ILE A 32 1.38 4.79 -4.85
N VAL A 33 2.01 5.54 -3.94
CA VAL A 33 1.38 6.56 -3.11
C VAL A 33 2.01 7.92 -3.34
N SER A 34 1.26 8.98 -3.08
CA SER A 34 1.71 10.35 -3.32
C SER A 34 2.65 10.84 -2.22
N ASN A 35 2.43 10.39 -0.99
CA ASN A 35 3.20 10.75 0.19
C ASN A 35 3.80 9.50 0.85
N LEU A 36 4.83 9.72 1.68
CA LEU A 36 5.45 8.65 2.46
C LEU A 36 4.44 7.96 3.40
N PRO A 37 4.62 6.67 3.70
CA PRO A 37 3.93 6.03 4.82
C PRO A 37 4.20 6.75 6.14
N VAL A 38 3.20 6.82 7.02
CA VAL A 38 3.30 7.40 8.37
C VAL A 38 4.35 6.67 9.19
N ASN A 39 4.36 5.34 9.14
CA ASN A 39 5.35 4.50 9.79
C ASN A 39 6.35 4.00 8.75
N LYS A 40 7.57 4.52 8.80
CA LYS A 40 8.69 4.00 8.01
C LYS A 40 9.22 2.75 8.69
N ARG A 41 8.69 1.59 8.28
CA ARG A 41 9.14 0.26 8.70
C ARG A 41 9.92 -0.39 7.56
N PRO A 42 11.23 -0.16 7.44
CA PRO A 42 12.04 -0.71 6.35
C PRO A 42 12.17 -2.24 6.42
N ASP A 43 11.89 -2.82 7.58
CA ASP A 43 11.78 -4.26 7.84
C ASP A 43 10.50 -4.89 7.25
N VAL A 44 9.47 -4.07 6.97
CA VAL A 44 8.17 -4.54 6.47
C VAL A 44 7.88 -4.05 5.06
N PHE A 45 8.26 -2.81 4.77
CA PHE A 45 7.98 -2.15 3.51
C PHE A 45 9.25 -1.60 2.89
N GLU A 46 9.50 -1.99 1.65
CA GLU A 46 10.50 -1.36 0.80
C GLU A 46 9.87 -0.13 0.15
N ILE A 47 10.45 1.04 0.43
CA ILE A 47 9.94 2.33 -0.06
C ILE A 47 10.96 2.87 -1.06
N THR A 48 10.54 3.06 -2.31
CA THR A 48 11.38 3.63 -3.37
C THR A 48 10.83 4.98 -3.80
N ASP A 49 11.69 6.00 -3.81
CA ASP A 49 11.39 7.30 -4.39
C ASP A 49 11.29 7.19 -5.91
N LEU A 50 10.07 7.29 -6.44
CA LEU A 50 9.82 7.45 -7.86
C LEU A 50 9.85 8.95 -8.17
N GLU A 51 11.01 9.42 -8.62
CA GLU A 51 11.09 10.62 -9.44
C GLU A 51 10.22 10.39 -10.67
N LYS A 52 9.39 11.37 -11.03
CA LYS A 52 8.35 11.29 -12.07
C LYS A 52 8.93 10.75 -13.39
N LYS A 53 8.83 9.44 -13.61
CA LYS A 53 8.74 8.86 -14.94
C LYS A 53 7.31 8.35 -15.04
N GLU A 54 6.52 9.07 -15.81
CA GLU A 54 5.16 8.70 -16.19
C GLU A 54 5.21 7.35 -16.91
N GLU A 55 4.87 6.26 -16.25
CA GLU A 55 4.46 5.04 -16.93
C GLU A 55 3.48 4.22 -16.07
N LYS A 56 2.22 4.33 -16.48
CA LYS A 56 1.11 3.37 -16.56
C LYS A 56 0.87 2.30 -15.47
N GLU A 57 -0.43 2.24 -15.14
CA GLU A 57 -1.27 1.05 -14.89
C GLU A 57 -0.80 -0.02 -13.89
N GLN A 58 -1.51 -0.11 -12.76
CA GLN A 58 -2.12 -1.35 -12.25
C GLN A 58 -3.05 -1.00 -11.07
N SER A 59 -4.37 -1.11 -11.26
CA SER A 59 -5.24 -2.20 -10.75
C SER A 59 -5.42 -2.15 -9.22
N GLU A 60 -6.59 -2.25 -8.61
CA GLU A 60 -7.96 -2.53 -9.00
C GLU A 60 -8.85 -2.03 -7.84
N LYS A 61 -10.12 -1.77 -8.13
CA LYS A 61 -11.15 -1.33 -7.18
C LYS A 61 -11.17 -2.16 -5.88
N PRO A 62 -11.42 -1.57 -4.70
CA PRO A 62 -11.58 -2.34 -3.48
C PRO A 62 -12.85 -3.20 -3.58
N LYS A 63 -12.69 -4.53 -3.62
CA LYS A 63 -13.80 -5.48 -3.40
C LYS A 63 -14.25 -5.35 -1.95
N ASN A 64 -15.43 -4.75 -1.75
CA ASN A 64 -16.14 -4.74 -0.47
C ASN A 64 -16.33 -6.17 0.02
N PHE A 65 -15.62 -6.53 1.09
CA PHE A 65 -15.86 -7.79 1.81
C PHE A 65 -17.08 -7.57 2.71
N GLU A 66 -18.26 -7.99 2.25
CA GLU A 66 -19.45 -8.10 3.09
C GLU A 66 -19.16 -9.04 4.26
N ARG A 67 -18.98 -8.49 5.47
CA ARG A 67 -19.04 -9.27 6.71
C ARG A 67 -20.50 -9.64 6.97
N ARG A 68 -20.91 -10.84 6.56
CA ARG A 68 -22.15 -11.47 7.06
C ARG A 68 -21.97 -11.77 8.55
N PHE A 69 -22.51 -10.91 9.41
CA PHE A 69 -22.83 -11.29 10.78
C PHE A 69 -24.10 -12.15 10.74
N LYS A 70 -23.97 -13.46 11.01
CA LYS A 70 -25.11 -14.28 11.44
C LYS A 70 -25.23 -14.14 12.95
N LYS A 71 -26.40 -13.69 13.42
CA LYS A 71 -26.88 -13.93 14.77
C LYS A 71 -28.34 -14.34 14.68
#